data_AF-A0A7H9B721-F1
#
_entry.id   AF-A0A7H9B721-F1
#
_cell.length_a   1.000
_cell.length_b   1.000
_cell.length_c   1.000
_cell.angle_alpha   90.00
_cell.angle_beta   90.00
_cell.angle_gamma   90.00
#
_symmetry.space_group_name_H-M   'P 1'
#
loop_
_entity.id
_entity.type
_entity.pdbx_description
1 polymer ?
#
loop_
_entity_poly.entity_id
_entity_poly.type
_entity_poly.pdbx_seq_one_letter_code
_entity_poly.pdbx_strand_id
1 'polypeptide(L)'
;MIDKIPPELFPRIAKHISQDDKVSLTYCCRDVRMRIISSLYENLFLNEKPYFPSDLDANLGTNFWSVLCFQSRYETSINSTRGKRKLKILVRSLQESAFILCPLVKRVHCSWHLDTAILFKLIKLLMTYGTSLQYFSNILEEQISRLLLPKASQLRSLDVVPPFKIPAGRADSIYYGRMEVLLSKYNWENINELTLHVNGCTFFPHLNKPLKIKSLCLNLRPDTFAGSFFEQPYYSIFDTDALEELEILSWYHTNESTANLYDTWNLPQFWEFSNIKSLTMLSLVANESFLCTCFQKFNLLERLKVDYMFDIPISTRTIEILARSKASKTIKYIDIKFDSLQIPIFSLNPVDTSSFRINLNCQCHDCKQTFNDIIIQKIFPTNDSLSVRNPNDDSSRSYYFHVFKLTSILPYTHFIDRTPAISYHCTSLQEHASDINYLLKKDGANESRYVNENDVLRLYHAHIHSLKKTFDFFLNHFISLDFLTLNDLPTKVFQVDELQRSNVPIFYSKGYSSNQIYELVTDESLFN
;
A
#
# COMPACT_ATOMS: atom_id res chain seq x y z
N MET A 1 -33.08 -4.92 18.71
CA MET A 1 -33.10 -3.56 19.29
C MET A 1 -31.66 -3.06 19.38
N ILE A 2 -31.19 -2.37 18.34
CA ILE A 2 -29.85 -1.74 18.28
C ILE A 2 -29.72 -0.63 19.34
N ASP A 3 -30.85 -0.03 19.71
CA ASP A 3 -31.04 0.94 20.77
C ASP A 3 -30.76 0.41 22.19
N LYS A 4 -30.76 -0.92 22.39
CA LYS A 4 -30.37 -1.55 23.67
C LYS A 4 -28.88 -1.80 23.81
N ILE A 5 -28.08 -1.53 22.77
CA ILE A 5 -26.64 -1.74 22.82
C ILE A 5 -25.99 -0.66 23.71
N PRO A 6 -25.15 -1.05 24.68
CA PRO A 6 -24.41 -0.09 25.50
C PRO A 6 -23.56 0.88 24.66
N PRO A 7 -23.57 2.20 24.97
CA PRO A 7 -22.83 3.21 24.20
C PRO A 7 -21.37 2.87 23.93
N GLU A 8 -20.69 2.29 24.91
CA GLU A 8 -19.29 1.89 24.87
C GLU A 8 -18.96 0.78 23.86
N LEU A 9 -19.97 0.01 23.43
CA LEU A 9 -19.78 -1.04 22.42
C LEU A 9 -19.88 -0.52 20.99
N PHE A 10 -20.52 0.63 20.75
CA PHE A 10 -20.69 1.18 19.41
C PHE A 10 -19.37 1.40 18.65
N PRO A 11 -18.31 1.96 19.26
CA PRO A 11 -17.02 2.11 18.59
C PRO A 11 -16.39 0.76 18.21
N ARG A 12 -16.63 -0.31 18.99
CA ARG A 12 -16.15 -1.66 18.66
C ARG A 12 -16.95 -2.24 17.49
N ILE A 13 -18.27 -2.13 17.54
CA ILE A 13 -19.16 -2.60 16.46
C ILE A 13 -18.84 -1.87 15.15
N ALA A 14 -18.63 -0.55 15.20
CA ALA A 14 -18.29 0.26 14.04
C ALA A 14 -17.04 -0.23 13.30
N LYS A 15 -16.08 -0.87 13.98
CA LYS A 15 -14.89 -1.42 13.33
C LYS A 15 -15.15 -2.69 12.51
N HIS A 16 -16.30 -3.34 12.72
CA HIS A 16 -16.65 -4.61 12.09
C HIS A 16 -17.76 -4.49 11.04
N ILE A 17 -18.18 -3.28 10.71
CA ILE A 17 -19.21 -3.02 9.69
C ILE A 17 -18.66 -2.08 8.61
N SER A 18 -19.22 -2.22 7.41
CA SER A 18 -18.77 -1.46 6.25
C SER A 18 -19.09 0.03 6.41
N GLN A 19 -18.41 0.88 5.64
CA GLN A 19 -18.75 2.30 5.62
C GLN A 19 -20.20 2.55 5.16
N ASP A 20 -20.71 1.76 4.22
CA ASP A 20 -22.07 1.88 3.73
C ASP A 20 -23.10 1.51 4.81
N ASP A 21 -22.79 0.52 5.65
CA ASP A 21 -23.62 0.17 6.81
C ASP A 21 -23.57 1.28 7.88
N LYS A 22 -22.38 1.85 8.16
CA LYS A 22 -22.25 3.00 9.07
C LYS A 22 -23.12 4.16 8.61
N VAL A 23 -23.10 4.47 7.31
CA VAL A 23 -23.95 5.50 6.70
C VAL A 23 -25.42 5.13 6.86
N SER A 24 -25.82 3.90 6.57
CA SER A 24 -27.20 3.41 6.72
C SER A 24 -27.70 3.56 8.16
N LEU A 25 -26.87 3.26 9.16
CA LEU A 25 -27.17 3.41 10.58
C LEU A 25 -27.44 4.88 10.98
N THR A 26 -26.88 5.86 10.27
CA THR A 26 -27.18 7.28 10.54
C THR A 26 -28.63 7.68 10.22
N TYR A 27 -29.34 6.86 9.43
CA TYR A 27 -30.73 7.10 9.05
C TYR A 27 -31.74 6.34 9.92
N CYS A 28 -31.30 5.41 10.79
CA CYS A 28 -32.20 4.57 11.59
C CYS A 28 -32.99 5.37 12.64
N CYS A 29 -32.28 6.05 13.56
CA CYS A 29 -32.88 6.93 14.55
C CYS A 29 -31.84 7.92 15.10
N ARG A 30 -32.29 8.94 15.84
CA ARG A 30 -31.42 10.00 16.40
C ARG A 30 -30.33 9.42 17.31
N ASP A 31 -30.67 8.48 18.18
CA ASP A 31 -29.72 7.93 19.15
C ASP A 31 -28.63 7.10 18.49
N VAL A 32 -28.99 6.24 17.53
CA VAL A 32 -28.03 5.45 16.74
C VAL A 32 -27.16 6.38 15.90
N ARG A 33 -27.74 7.41 15.27
CA ARG A 33 -27.00 8.41 14.52
C ARG A 33 -25.92 9.09 15.37
N MET A 34 -26.27 9.55 16.56
CA MET A 34 -25.31 10.22 17.46
C MET A 34 -24.14 9.31 17.87
N ARG A 35 -24.36 7.99 17.90
CA ARG A 35 -23.34 7.01 18.29
C ARG A 35 -22.44 6.58 17.14
N ILE A 36 -22.97 6.54 15.91
CA ILE A 36 -22.21 6.05 14.74
C ILE A 36 -21.55 7.18 13.95
N ILE A 37 -22.08 8.41 14.00
CA ILE A 37 -21.59 9.52 13.15
C ILE A 37 -20.13 9.87 13.40
N SER A 38 -19.64 9.75 14.63
CA SER A 38 -18.21 9.95 14.94
C SER A 38 -17.32 9.00 14.13
N SER A 39 -17.71 7.72 14.00
CA SER A 39 -16.95 6.73 13.22
C SER A 39 -16.81 7.05 11.73
N LEU A 40 -17.68 7.93 11.19
CA LEU A 40 -17.63 8.39 9.80
C LEU A 40 -16.75 9.63 9.60
N TYR A 41 -16.55 10.43 10.64
CA TYR A 41 -15.86 11.72 10.53
C TYR A 41 -14.52 11.77 11.29
N GLU A 42 -14.28 10.87 12.24
CA GLU A 42 -13.08 10.90 13.09
C GLU A 42 -11.79 10.79 12.29
N ASN A 43 -11.72 9.84 11.35
CA ASN A 43 -10.54 9.61 10.52
C ASN A 43 -10.94 9.68 9.04
N LEU A 44 -10.49 10.72 8.36
CA LEU A 44 -10.82 10.98 6.96
C LEU A 44 -9.61 10.65 6.06
N PHE A 45 -9.83 9.75 5.10
CA PHE A 45 -8.87 9.46 4.04
C PHE A 45 -9.35 10.13 2.75
N LEU A 46 -8.70 11.24 2.40
CA LEU A 46 -9.12 12.11 1.31
C LEU A 46 -8.32 11.81 0.06
N ASN A 47 -9.03 11.39 -0.99
CA ASN A 47 -8.42 10.96 -2.23
C ASN A 47 -9.25 11.37 -3.45
N GLU A 48 -8.60 11.58 -4.59
CA GLU A 48 -9.26 11.94 -5.85
C GLU A 48 -9.63 10.71 -6.72
N LYS A 49 -9.03 9.54 -6.43
CA LYS A 49 -9.32 8.26 -7.09
C LYS A 49 -10.33 7.44 -6.29
N PRO A 50 -11.10 6.55 -6.94
CA PRO A 50 -12.11 5.77 -6.25
C PRO A 50 -11.49 4.77 -5.27
N TYR A 51 -12.23 4.50 -4.20
CA TYR A 51 -11.97 3.40 -3.29
C TYR A 51 -12.35 2.07 -3.97
N PHE A 52 -11.50 1.07 -3.81
CA PHE A 52 -11.71 -0.27 -4.35
C PHE A 52 -11.94 -1.26 -3.20
N PRO A 53 -13.19 -1.60 -2.86
CA PRO A 53 -13.46 -2.53 -1.77
C PRO A 53 -12.93 -3.92 -2.09
N SER A 54 -12.42 -4.60 -1.05
CA SER A 54 -12.15 -6.02 -1.11
C SER A 54 -13.46 -6.81 -1.14
N ASP A 55 -13.54 -7.83 -2.00
CA ASP A 55 -14.66 -8.76 -2.03
C ASP A 55 -14.52 -9.90 -1.00
N LEU A 56 -13.33 -10.07 -0.44
CA LEU A 56 -13.05 -10.96 0.69
C LEU A 56 -13.49 -10.35 2.04
N ASP A 57 -13.15 -9.08 2.27
CA ASP A 57 -13.44 -8.37 3.51
C ASP A 57 -13.60 -6.86 3.24
N ALA A 58 -14.85 -6.41 3.10
CA ALA A 58 -15.19 -5.03 2.78
C ALA A 58 -14.78 -4.00 3.85
N ASN A 59 -14.36 -4.46 5.04
CA ASN A 59 -13.95 -3.60 6.14
C ASN A 59 -12.45 -3.25 6.09
N LEU A 60 -11.67 -3.87 5.20
CA LEU A 60 -10.23 -3.60 5.09
C LEU A 60 -9.98 -2.11 4.77
N GLY A 61 -9.21 -1.46 5.65
CA GLY A 61 -8.96 -0.02 5.65
C GLY A 61 -10.13 0.85 6.13
N THR A 62 -11.38 0.48 5.81
CA THR A 62 -12.60 1.26 6.16
C THR A 62 -13.11 1.01 7.58
N ASN A 63 -12.56 0.00 8.26
CA ASN A 63 -12.70 -0.21 9.70
C ASN A 63 -12.17 0.98 10.52
N PHE A 64 -11.11 1.64 10.04
CA PHE A 64 -10.46 2.78 10.68
C PHE A 64 -10.68 4.10 9.95
N TRP A 65 -10.61 4.11 8.62
CA TRP A 65 -10.76 5.30 7.79
C TRP A 65 -12.15 5.43 7.18
N SER A 66 -12.60 6.66 6.97
CA SER A 66 -13.71 6.96 6.07
C SER A 66 -13.19 7.57 4.78
N VAL A 67 -13.65 7.02 3.66
CA VAL A 67 -13.26 7.42 2.29
C VAL A 67 -14.39 8.15 1.58
N LEU A 68 -14.02 8.99 0.61
CA LEU A 68 -14.99 9.54 -0.34
C LEU A 68 -15.40 8.46 -1.35
N CYS A 69 -16.47 7.72 -1.04
CA CYS A 69 -16.93 6.62 -1.90
C CYS A 69 -17.61 7.13 -3.18
N PHE A 70 -17.10 6.69 -4.33
CA PHE A 70 -17.74 6.82 -5.64
C PHE A 70 -17.27 5.69 -6.55
N GLN A 71 -18.17 5.23 -7.43
CA GLN A 71 -17.84 4.21 -8.42
C GLN A 71 -16.85 4.76 -9.44
N SER A 72 -15.80 3.98 -9.69
CA SER A 72 -14.91 4.18 -10.84
C SER A 72 -15.74 4.15 -12.12
N ARG A 73 -15.43 5.06 -13.03
CA ARG A 73 -15.81 4.95 -14.44
C ARG A 73 -14.56 4.87 -15.29
N TYR A 74 -14.73 4.28 -16.47
CA TYR A 74 -13.69 4.01 -17.46
C TYR A 74 -12.84 5.25 -17.79
N GLU A 75 -13.42 6.47 -17.79
CA GLU A 75 -12.67 7.70 -18.05
C GLU A 75 -12.06 8.35 -16.79
N THR A 76 -10.73 8.47 -16.77
CA THR A 76 -9.94 9.08 -15.68
C THR A 76 -10.30 10.54 -15.40
N SER A 77 -10.65 11.32 -16.43
CA SER A 77 -11.11 12.72 -16.32
C SER A 77 -12.46 12.83 -15.57
N ILE A 78 -13.36 11.87 -15.77
CA ILE A 78 -14.64 11.77 -15.07
C ILE A 78 -14.41 11.41 -13.60
N ASN A 79 -13.47 10.51 -13.31
CA ASN A 79 -13.13 10.14 -11.94
C ASN A 79 -12.58 11.33 -11.14
N SER A 80 -11.67 12.13 -11.72
CA SER A 80 -11.20 13.37 -11.11
C SER A 80 -12.36 14.33 -10.79
N THR A 81 -13.25 14.55 -11.76
CA THR A 81 -14.43 15.42 -11.58
C THR A 81 -15.35 14.93 -10.45
N ARG A 82 -15.55 13.61 -10.35
CA ARG A 82 -16.34 12.99 -9.28
C ARG A 82 -15.67 13.10 -7.91
N GLY A 83 -14.37 12.82 -7.82
CA GLY A 83 -13.58 13.02 -6.61
C GLY A 83 -13.71 14.44 -6.09
N LYS A 84 -13.52 15.44 -6.97
CA LYS A 84 -13.72 16.86 -6.65
C LYS A 84 -15.16 17.15 -6.17
N ARG A 85 -16.17 16.61 -6.85
CA ARG A 85 -17.57 16.78 -6.44
C ARG A 85 -17.83 16.19 -5.05
N LYS A 86 -17.33 14.99 -4.76
CA LYS A 86 -17.47 14.33 -3.46
C LYS A 86 -16.76 15.10 -2.35
N LEU A 87 -15.56 15.64 -2.62
CA LEU A 87 -14.87 16.51 -1.68
C LEU A 87 -15.64 17.81 -1.41
N LYS A 88 -16.23 18.45 -2.44
CA LYS A 88 -17.12 19.61 -2.27
C LYS A 88 -18.33 19.28 -1.40
N ILE A 89 -18.91 18.09 -1.56
CA ILE A 89 -20.04 17.63 -0.74
C ILE A 89 -19.60 17.46 0.72
N LEU A 90 -18.45 16.84 0.99
CA LEU A 90 -17.91 16.75 2.34
C LEU A 90 -17.73 18.14 2.98
N VAL A 91 -17.08 19.06 2.26
CA VAL A 91 -16.88 20.44 2.72
C VAL A 91 -18.22 21.12 3.01
N ARG A 92 -19.21 20.96 2.13
CA ARG A 92 -20.55 21.50 2.31
C ARG A 92 -21.22 20.91 3.56
N SER A 93 -21.18 19.60 3.76
CA SER A 93 -21.76 18.95 4.93
C SER A 93 -21.13 19.43 6.23
N LEU A 94 -19.79 19.55 6.26
CA LEU A 94 -19.07 20.13 7.40
C LEU A 94 -19.48 21.58 7.63
N GLN A 95 -19.63 22.38 6.57
CA GLN A 95 -20.03 23.78 6.69
C GLN A 95 -21.46 23.94 7.22
N GLU A 96 -22.41 23.15 6.73
CA GLU A 96 -23.83 23.18 7.16
C GLU A 96 -24.02 22.73 8.61
N SER A 97 -23.09 21.97 9.18
CA SER A 97 -23.15 21.46 10.56
C SER A 97 -21.81 21.62 11.29
N ALA A 98 -21.20 22.80 11.15
CA ALA A 98 -19.82 23.05 11.57
C ALA A 98 -19.56 22.76 13.06
N PHE A 99 -20.47 23.17 13.94
CA PHE A 99 -20.34 22.96 15.39
C PHE A 99 -20.55 21.51 15.83
N ILE A 100 -21.11 20.66 14.98
CA ILE A 100 -21.37 19.25 15.30
C ILE A 100 -20.33 18.35 14.65
N LEU A 101 -20.06 18.54 13.35
CA LEU A 101 -19.25 17.61 12.58
C LEU A 101 -17.75 17.94 12.62
N CYS A 102 -17.36 19.22 12.55
CA CYS A 102 -15.94 19.58 12.56
C CYS A 102 -15.23 19.14 13.87
N PRO A 103 -15.84 19.26 15.07
CA PRO A 103 -15.24 18.73 16.30
C PRO A 103 -15.04 17.21 16.32
N LEU A 104 -15.69 16.45 15.45
CA LEU A 104 -15.48 15.00 15.37
C LEU A 104 -14.19 14.66 14.63
N VAL A 105 -13.72 15.52 13.72
CA VAL A 105 -12.56 15.25 12.87
C VAL A 105 -11.28 15.30 13.70
N LYS A 106 -10.60 14.16 13.78
CA LYS A 106 -9.35 13.99 14.53
C LYS A 106 -8.15 13.76 13.63
N ARG A 107 -8.32 12.98 12.56
CA ARG A 107 -7.26 12.63 11.61
C ARG A 107 -7.69 12.91 10.18
N VAL A 108 -6.82 13.56 9.42
CA VAL A 108 -7.00 13.78 7.98
C VAL A 108 -5.73 13.32 7.27
N HIS A 109 -5.85 12.34 6.39
CA HIS A 109 -4.78 11.95 5.47
C HIS A 109 -5.16 12.39 4.07
N CYS A 110 -4.26 13.10 3.38
CA CYS A 110 -4.51 13.65 2.06
C CYS A 110 -3.72 12.91 0.99
N SER A 111 -4.31 12.63 -0.18
CA SER A 111 -3.51 12.39 -1.38
C SER A 111 -3.04 13.72 -1.98
N TRP A 112 -1.81 13.77 -2.48
CA TRP A 112 -1.25 14.93 -3.19
C TRP A 112 -1.99 15.37 -4.47
N HIS A 113 -2.89 14.55 -5.02
CA HIS A 113 -3.72 14.85 -6.20
C HIS A 113 -4.97 15.69 -5.91
N LEU A 114 -5.27 15.99 -4.64
CA LEU A 114 -6.48 16.74 -4.28
C LEU A 114 -6.46 18.16 -4.86
N ASP A 115 -7.66 18.66 -5.18
CA ASP A 115 -7.84 20.04 -5.62
C ASP A 115 -7.55 21.02 -4.48
N THR A 116 -6.45 21.78 -4.63
CA THR A 116 -5.92 22.68 -3.60
C THR A 116 -6.94 23.72 -3.15
N ALA A 117 -7.78 24.24 -4.06
CA ALA A 117 -8.77 25.27 -3.73
C ALA A 117 -9.89 24.73 -2.84
N ILE A 118 -10.33 23.49 -3.05
CA ILE A 118 -11.32 22.83 -2.18
C ILE A 118 -10.67 22.45 -0.85
N LEU A 119 -9.44 21.95 -0.86
CA LEU A 119 -8.70 21.59 0.34
C LEU A 119 -8.48 22.80 1.27
N PHE A 120 -8.21 23.99 0.73
CA PHE A 120 -8.11 25.22 1.51
C PHE A 120 -9.41 25.57 2.24
N LYS A 121 -10.57 25.35 1.59
CA LYS A 121 -11.87 25.56 2.24
C LYS A 121 -12.07 24.57 3.39
N LEU A 122 -11.71 23.31 3.19
CA LEU A 122 -11.75 22.28 4.23
C LEU A 122 -10.88 22.67 5.42
N ILE A 123 -9.61 23.03 5.18
CA ILE A 123 -8.67 23.38 6.26
C ILE A 123 -9.18 24.59 7.03
N LYS A 124 -9.66 25.65 6.35
CA LYS A 124 -10.23 26.82 7.03
C LYS A 124 -11.37 26.44 7.97
N LEU A 125 -12.30 25.58 7.53
CA LEU A 125 -13.38 25.08 8.39
C LEU A 125 -12.85 24.32 9.61
N LEU A 126 -11.87 23.43 9.41
CA LEU A 126 -11.28 22.64 10.49
C LEU A 126 -10.44 23.49 11.46
N MET A 127 -9.78 24.54 10.98
CA MET A 127 -9.07 25.48 11.85
C MET A 127 -10.03 26.28 12.72
N THR A 128 -11.18 26.69 12.17
CA THR A 128 -12.19 27.45 12.91
C THR A 128 -13.00 26.59 13.88
N TYR A 129 -13.43 25.40 13.47
CA TYR A 129 -14.40 24.60 14.22
C TYR A 129 -13.90 23.22 14.66
N GLY A 130 -12.78 22.73 14.10
CA GLY A 130 -12.24 21.38 14.35
C GLY A 130 -11.40 21.30 15.62
N THR A 131 -12.04 21.34 16.79
CA THR A 131 -11.34 21.32 18.10
C THR A 131 -10.50 20.06 18.32
N SER A 132 -10.96 18.90 17.84
CA SER A 132 -10.31 17.61 18.08
C SER A 132 -9.21 17.24 17.08
N LEU A 133 -8.92 18.10 16.10
CA LEU A 133 -7.94 17.80 15.04
C LEU A 133 -6.54 17.60 15.64
N GLN A 134 -5.99 16.40 15.52
CA GLN A 134 -4.67 16.04 16.03
C GLN A 134 -3.71 15.65 14.91
N TYR A 135 -4.21 15.13 13.80
CA TYR A 135 -3.37 14.63 12.71
C TYR A 135 -3.83 15.21 11.38
N PHE A 136 -2.89 15.77 10.63
CA PHE A 136 -3.03 16.18 9.25
C PHE A 136 -1.73 15.82 8.52
N SER A 137 -1.79 14.90 7.56
CA SER A 137 -0.59 14.30 6.97
C SER A 137 -0.65 14.16 5.44
N ASN A 138 0.54 13.89 4.88
CA ASN A 138 0.85 13.74 3.46
C ASN A 138 0.64 15.03 2.66
N ILE A 139 1.24 16.12 3.16
CA ILE A 139 1.25 17.46 2.59
C ILE A 139 2.55 17.71 1.84
N LEU A 140 2.46 18.28 0.64
CA LEU A 140 3.63 18.66 -0.17
C LEU A 140 3.71 20.17 -0.47
N GLU A 141 2.76 20.98 0.04
CA GLU A 141 2.67 22.41 -0.25
C GLU A 141 2.80 23.26 1.02
N GLU A 142 3.74 24.21 1.02
CA GLU A 142 3.92 25.17 2.13
C GLU A 142 2.65 25.95 2.48
N GLN A 143 1.84 26.31 1.48
CA GLN A 143 0.61 27.06 1.71
C GLN A 143 -0.37 26.29 2.61
N ILE A 144 -0.42 24.96 2.49
CA ILE A 144 -1.22 24.10 3.36
C ILE A 144 -0.67 24.13 4.79
N SER A 145 0.64 23.95 4.95
CA SER A 145 1.29 23.97 6.28
C SER A 145 1.08 25.31 7.01
N ARG A 146 1.07 26.43 6.28
CA ARG A 146 0.75 27.76 6.85
C ARG A 146 -0.68 27.86 7.34
N LEU A 147 -1.64 27.26 6.64
CA LEU A 147 -3.04 27.25 7.06
C LEU A 147 -3.26 26.43 8.34
N LEU A 148 -2.38 25.48 8.67
CA LEU A 148 -2.46 24.66 9.88
C LEU A 148 -1.90 25.34 11.14
N LEU A 149 -1.18 26.45 10.99
CA LEU A 149 -0.54 27.18 12.10
C LEU A 149 -1.47 27.51 13.29
N PRO A 150 -2.76 27.87 13.11
CA PRO A 150 -3.66 28.12 14.25
C PRO A 150 -3.80 26.94 15.20
N LYS A 151 -3.47 25.72 14.76
CA LYS A 151 -3.53 24.48 15.54
C LYS A 151 -2.17 23.79 15.68
N ALA A 152 -1.08 24.43 15.29
CA ALA A 152 0.27 23.81 15.31
C ALA A 152 0.66 23.23 16.68
N SER A 153 0.29 23.88 17.77
CA SER A 153 0.61 23.41 19.13
C SER A 153 -0.16 22.17 19.58
N GLN A 154 -1.34 21.88 18.99
CA GLN A 154 -2.15 20.70 19.33
C GLN A 154 -1.93 19.51 18.38
N LEU A 155 -1.32 19.76 17.21
CA LEU A 155 -1.05 18.72 16.23
C LEU A 155 0.00 17.74 16.77
N ARG A 156 -0.16 16.48 16.36
CA ARG A 156 0.73 15.36 16.67
C ARG A 156 1.42 14.82 15.42
N SER A 157 0.95 15.18 14.23
CA SER A 157 1.68 14.99 12.98
C SER A 157 2.29 16.29 12.49
N LEU A 158 3.43 16.18 11.80
CA LEU A 158 4.09 17.28 11.14
C LEU A 158 4.74 16.79 9.84
N ASP A 159 4.49 17.52 8.75
CA ASP A 159 5.20 17.32 7.48
C ASP A 159 6.11 18.52 7.21
N VAL A 160 7.42 18.28 7.14
CA VAL A 160 8.40 19.26 6.67
C VAL A 160 8.40 19.22 5.15
N VAL A 161 7.52 20.04 4.58
CA VAL A 161 7.21 20.09 3.14
C VAL A 161 8.40 20.50 2.28
N PRO A 162 8.55 19.98 1.05
CA PRO A 162 9.63 20.37 0.14
C PRO A 162 9.40 21.77 -0.47
N PRO A 163 10.41 22.39 -1.11
CA PRO A 163 10.24 23.65 -1.84
C PRO A 163 9.29 23.52 -3.05
N PHE A 164 9.28 22.35 -3.70
CA PHE A 164 8.43 22.03 -4.83
C PHE A 164 7.84 20.63 -4.67
N LYS A 165 6.63 20.40 -5.21
CA LYS A 165 5.96 19.08 -5.12
C LYS A 165 6.84 17.94 -5.65
N ILE A 166 7.44 18.15 -6.81
CA ILE A 166 8.38 17.23 -7.47
C ILE A 166 9.79 17.82 -7.31
N PRO A 167 10.84 17.00 -7.11
CA PRO A 167 12.21 17.51 -7.02
C PRO A 167 12.56 18.40 -8.21
N ALA A 168 12.85 19.67 -7.94
CA ALA A 168 13.14 20.66 -8.97
C ALA A 168 14.04 21.77 -8.41
N GLY A 169 15.24 21.91 -8.97
CA GLY A 169 16.23 22.89 -8.47
C GLY A 169 16.72 22.57 -7.05
N ARG A 170 17.82 23.17 -6.61
CA ARG A 170 18.28 23.00 -5.22
C ARG A 170 17.56 23.99 -4.31
N ALA A 171 17.17 23.53 -3.12
CA ALA A 171 16.63 24.38 -2.07
C ALA A 171 17.68 25.42 -1.63
N ASP A 172 17.24 26.65 -1.45
CA ASP A 172 18.08 27.78 -1.04
C ASP A 172 17.94 28.09 0.45
N SER A 173 18.81 28.98 0.96
CA SER A 173 18.76 29.41 2.36
C SER A 173 17.45 30.12 2.73
N ILE A 174 16.76 30.72 1.76
CA ILE A 174 15.46 31.38 1.96
C ILE A 174 14.39 30.33 2.28
N TYR A 175 14.37 29.21 1.58
CA TYR A 175 13.50 28.08 1.89
C TYR A 175 13.73 27.56 3.32
N TYR A 176 14.99 27.27 3.68
CA TYR A 176 15.28 26.72 5.02
C TYR A 176 14.92 27.70 6.14
N GLY A 177 15.23 28.99 5.99
CA GLY A 177 14.84 30.02 6.95
C GLY A 177 13.32 30.14 7.12
N ARG A 178 12.55 30.01 6.02
CA ARG A 178 11.07 29.97 6.11
C ARG A 178 10.56 28.73 6.83
N MET A 179 11.16 27.57 6.58
CA MET A 179 10.79 26.33 7.26
C MET A 179 11.10 26.41 8.75
N GLU A 180 12.26 26.94 9.15
CA GLU A 180 12.61 27.13 10.55
C GLU A 180 11.58 28.02 11.28
N VAL A 181 11.19 29.15 10.67
CA VAL A 181 10.15 30.03 11.22
C VAL A 181 8.80 29.31 11.33
N LEU A 182 8.42 28.51 10.33
CA LEU A 182 7.17 27.75 10.35
C LEU A 182 7.19 26.70 11.47
N LEU A 183 8.28 25.95 11.59
CA LEU A 183 8.43 24.87 12.57
C LEU A 183 8.53 25.38 14.00
N SER A 184 9.03 26.60 14.21
CA SER A 184 9.07 27.24 15.54
C SER A 184 7.69 27.40 16.21
N LYS A 185 6.60 27.25 15.45
CA LYS A 185 5.22 27.35 15.94
C LYS A 185 4.66 26.02 16.46
N TYR A 186 5.33 24.90 16.17
CA TYR A 186 4.92 23.58 16.60
C TYR A 186 5.50 23.24 17.98
N ASN A 187 4.78 22.43 18.74
CA ASN A 187 5.29 21.86 19.98
C ASN A 187 5.87 20.47 19.70
N TRP A 188 7.19 20.36 19.63
CA TRP A 188 7.90 19.11 19.33
C TRP A 188 7.60 17.98 20.32
N GLU A 189 7.25 18.28 21.57
CA GLU A 189 6.87 17.27 22.58
C GLU A 189 5.53 16.58 22.25
N ASN A 190 4.68 17.22 21.43
CA ASN A 190 3.41 16.65 21.00
C ASN A 190 3.52 15.84 19.70
N ILE A 191 4.57 16.09 18.90
CA ILE A 191 4.74 15.44 17.59
C ILE A 191 5.19 13.99 17.79
N ASN A 192 4.42 13.05 17.25
CA ASN A 192 4.75 11.63 17.24
C ASN A 192 4.85 11.04 15.82
N GLU A 193 4.27 11.71 14.81
CA GLU A 193 4.34 11.34 13.40
C GLU A 193 5.05 12.46 12.63
N LEU A 194 6.20 12.16 12.03
CA LEU A 194 7.03 13.15 11.33
C LEU A 194 7.35 12.68 9.91
N THR A 195 7.01 13.52 8.93
CA THR A 195 7.43 13.34 7.53
C THR A 195 8.48 14.38 7.20
N LEU A 196 9.66 13.95 6.76
CA LEU A 196 10.75 14.82 6.34
C LEU A 196 10.93 14.75 4.82
N HIS A 197 10.76 15.88 4.15
CA HIS A 197 11.19 16.06 2.75
C HIS A 197 12.53 16.81 2.65
N VAL A 198 13.31 16.81 3.72
CA VAL A 198 14.63 17.45 3.86
C VAL A 198 15.59 16.45 4.51
N ASN A 199 16.89 16.65 4.34
CA ASN A 199 17.88 15.83 5.04
C ASN A 199 17.86 16.10 6.54
N GLY A 200 17.37 15.13 7.32
CA GLY A 200 17.28 15.24 8.78
C GLY A 200 18.63 15.54 9.45
N CYS A 201 19.71 14.95 8.95
CA CYS A 201 21.05 15.10 9.53
C CYS A 201 21.60 16.53 9.45
N THR A 202 21.10 17.36 8.53
CA THR A 202 21.60 18.73 8.29
C THR A 202 20.50 19.80 8.44
N PHE A 203 19.26 19.39 8.71
CA PHE A 203 18.11 20.28 8.87
C PHE A 203 17.87 20.71 10.32
N PHE A 204 18.13 19.83 11.29
CA PHE A 204 17.93 20.16 12.70
C PHE A 204 19.17 20.84 13.27
N PRO A 205 19.02 21.86 14.13
CA PRO A 205 20.11 22.31 14.98
C PRO A 205 20.50 21.23 15.99
N HIS A 206 21.62 21.42 16.71
CA HIS A 206 21.91 20.56 17.85
C HIS A 206 20.81 20.67 18.91
N LEU A 207 20.14 19.55 19.18
CA LEU A 207 19.05 19.48 20.13
C LEU A 207 19.58 19.12 21.51
N ASN A 208 19.04 19.76 22.56
CA ASN A 208 19.38 19.41 23.95
C ASN A 208 18.90 18.00 24.34
N LYS A 209 17.82 17.54 23.71
CA LYS A 209 17.23 16.21 23.89
C LYS A 209 16.74 15.68 22.54
N PRO A 210 16.94 14.38 22.25
CA PRO A 210 16.37 13.76 21.06
C PRO A 210 14.83 13.81 21.06
N LEU A 211 14.25 13.92 19.88
CA LEU A 211 12.81 13.99 19.64
C LEU A 211 12.18 12.61 19.81
N LYS A 212 11.05 12.54 20.54
CA LYS A 212 10.30 11.30 20.80
C LYS A 212 9.32 10.95 19.67
N ILE A 213 9.85 10.86 18.46
CA ILE A 213 9.09 10.51 17.26
C ILE A 213 8.82 9.01 17.25
N LYS A 214 7.55 8.62 17.04
CA LYS A 214 7.14 7.21 16.94
C LYS A 214 7.12 6.70 15.51
N SER A 215 6.74 7.54 14.56
CA SER A 215 6.69 7.22 13.14
C SER A 215 7.46 8.27 12.35
N LEU A 216 8.49 7.84 11.64
CA LEU A 216 9.35 8.70 10.83
C LEU A 216 9.26 8.27 9.36
N CYS A 217 8.87 9.20 8.49
CA CYS A 217 8.91 9.03 7.05
C CYS A 217 9.99 9.93 6.45
N LEU A 218 10.99 9.33 5.81
CA LEU A 218 12.10 10.01 5.16
C LEU A 218 11.88 10.01 3.64
N ASN A 219 11.69 11.18 3.08
CA ASN A 219 11.69 11.38 1.64
C ASN A 219 13.10 11.82 1.22
N LEU A 220 13.87 10.88 0.66
CA LEU A 220 15.21 11.13 0.18
C LEU A 220 15.12 11.87 -1.15
N ARG A 221 15.27 13.19 -1.10
CA ARG A 221 15.16 14.05 -2.29
C ARG A 221 16.46 14.78 -2.61
N PRO A 222 16.88 14.82 -3.89
CA PRO A 222 18.12 15.48 -4.28
C PRO A 222 18.05 17.01 -4.12
N ASP A 223 16.87 17.62 -4.22
CA ASP A 223 16.67 19.06 -4.12
C ASP A 223 16.85 19.60 -2.70
N THR A 224 16.69 18.76 -1.68
CA THR A 224 16.72 19.15 -0.26
C THR A 224 17.77 18.37 0.55
N PHE A 225 18.73 17.75 -0.15
CA PHE A 225 19.83 17.01 0.49
C PHE A 225 20.76 17.91 1.30
N ALA A 226 21.02 19.12 0.80
CA ALA A 226 21.74 20.14 1.56
C ALA A 226 20.94 20.53 2.80
N GLY A 227 21.61 21.09 3.80
CA GLY A 227 20.94 21.62 4.98
C GLY A 227 21.57 22.92 5.45
N SER A 228 20.98 23.49 6.49
CA SER A 228 21.44 24.76 7.07
C SER A 228 22.41 24.56 8.23
N PHE A 229 22.45 23.35 8.80
CA PHE A 229 23.27 23.01 9.95
C PHE A 229 24.35 21.99 9.59
N PHE A 230 25.35 21.90 10.46
CA PHE A 230 26.36 20.85 10.38
C PHE A 230 25.70 19.47 10.52
N GLU A 231 26.28 18.51 9.79
CA GLU A 231 25.81 17.15 9.80
C GLU A 231 25.91 16.53 11.20
N GLN A 232 24.83 15.93 11.66
CA GLN A 232 24.74 15.20 12.91
C GLN A 232 23.98 13.88 12.72
N PRO A 233 24.26 12.85 13.53
CA PRO A 233 23.65 11.54 13.35
C PRO A 233 22.17 11.50 13.72
N TYR A 234 21.41 10.59 13.11
CA TYR A 234 19.98 10.42 13.41
C TYR A 234 19.70 10.11 14.89
N TYR A 235 20.55 9.34 15.56
CA TYR A 235 20.38 9.01 16.98
C TYR A 235 20.64 10.19 17.93
N SER A 236 21.23 11.31 17.46
CA SER A 236 21.28 12.55 18.26
C SER A 236 20.05 13.43 18.05
N ILE A 237 19.31 13.21 16.96
CA ILE A 237 18.08 13.95 16.62
C ILE A 237 16.85 13.22 17.15
N PHE A 238 16.80 11.90 17.01
CA PHE A 238 15.65 11.06 17.32
C PHE A 238 15.97 10.10 18.46
N ASP A 239 15.02 9.97 19.39
CA ASP A 239 15.11 9.03 20.50
C ASP A 239 15.06 7.58 19.96
N THR A 240 16.12 6.82 20.23
CA THR A 240 16.30 5.44 19.74
C THR A 240 15.28 4.47 20.31
N ASP A 241 14.70 4.77 21.48
CA ASP A 241 13.71 3.93 22.14
C ASP A 241 12.27 4.30 21.73
N ALA A 242 12.05 5.51 21.21
CA ALA A 242 10.73 5.98 20.85
C ALA A 242 10.27 5.54 19.45
N LEU A 243 11.20 5.36 18.51
CA LEU A 243 10.88 5.11 17.10
C LEU A 243 10.37 3.67 16.89
N GLU A 244 9.14 3.54 16.40
CA GLU A 244 8.46 2.26 16.15
C GLU A 244 8.22 2.02 14.65
N GLU A 245 8.05 3.06 13.84
CA GLU A 245 7.77 2.96 12.41
C GLU A 245 8.76 3.80 11.59
N LEU A 246 9.44 3.17 10.63
CA LEU A 246 10.40 3.80 9.72
C LEU A 246 9.97 3.56 8.27
N GLU A 247 9.71 4.65 7.55
CA GLU A 247 9.46 4.65 6.12
C GLU A 247 10.57 5.44 5.41
N ILE A 248 11.12 4.87 4.35
CA ILE A 248 12.16 5.48 3.53
C ILE A 248 11.71 5.43 2.07
N LEU A 249 11.49 6.60 1.49
CA LEU A 249 11.07 6.77 0.09
C LEU A 249 12.10 7.59 -0.66
N SER A 250 12.67 7.04 -1.73
CA SER A 250 13.59 7.76 -2.59
C SER A 250 12.89 8.42 -3.78
N TRP A 251 13.27 9.67 -4.06
CA TRP A 251 12.82 10.47 -5.20
C TRP A 251 13.91 10.66 -6.26
N TYR A 252 15.03 9.94 -6.16
CA TYR A 252 16.11 10.02 -7.13
C TYR A 252 15.71 9.38 -8.46
N HIS A 253 16.14 10.00 -9.56
CA HIS A 253 15.93 9.44 -10.89
C HIS A 253 17.01 8.41 -11.24
N THR A 254 16.71 7.57 -12.23
CA THR A 254 17.59 6.49 -12.71
C THR A 254 18.98 6.97 -13.08
N ASN A 255 19.10 8.18 -13.63
CA ASN A 255 20.36 8.75 -14.12
C ASN A 255 21.19 9.38 -13.00
N GLU A 256 20.61 9.54 -11.80
CA GLU A 256 21.24 10.11 -10.60
C GLU A 256 21.68 9.02 -9.60
N SER A 257 21.39 7.74 -9.92
CA SER A 257 21.52 6.57 -9.05
C SER A 257 22.93 6.00 -8.87
N THR A 258 23.96 6.65 -9.40
CA THR A 258 25.36 6.17 -9.28
C THR A 258 25.93 6.40 -7.88
N ALA A 259 25.34 7.29 -7.08
CA ALA A 259 25.72 7.49 -5.69
C ALA A 259 25.05 6.46 -4.79
N ASN A 260 25.82 5.84 -3.87
CA ASN A 260 25.25 4.98 -2.85
C ASN A 260 24.35 5.82 -1.91
N LEU A 261 23.05 5.80 -2.17
CA LEU A 261 22.07 6.58 -1.40
C LEU A 261 22.04 6.20 0.07
N TYR A 262 22.34 4.93 0.39
CA TYR A 262 22.37 4.45 1.77
C TYR A 262 23.45 5.16 2.59
N ASP A 263 24.64 5.30 2.03
CA ASP A 263 25.75 6.01 2.68
C ASP A 263 25.53 7.52 2.63
N THR A 264 25.10 8.04 1.47
CA THR A 264 24.86 9.47 1.25
C THR A 264 23.86 10.04 2.26
N TRP A 265 22.81 9.27 2.58
CA TRP A 265 21.78 9.66 3.55
C TRP A 265 21.99 9.06 4.93
N ASN A 266 23.14 8.44 5.20
CA ASN A 266 23.49 7.82 6.49
C ASN A 266 22.43 6.82 7.02
N LEU A 267 21.76 6.11 6.13
CA LEU A 267 20.71 5.15 6.50
C LEU A 267 21.20 4.04 7.47
N PRO A 268 22.46 3.55 7.41
CA PRO A 268 22.99 2.59 8.38
C PRO A 268 22.85 3.02 9.85
N GLN A 269 22.77 4.31 10.15
CA GLN A 269 22.56 4.79 11.52
C GLN A 269 21.21 4.34 12.10
N PHE A 270 20.23 3.98 11.27
CA PHE A 270 18.96 3.43 11.75
C PHE A 270 19.08 2.05 12.39
N TRP A 271 20.22 1.37 12.25
CA TRP A 271 20.46 0.09 12.95
C TRP A 271 20.56 0.23 14.48
N GLU A 272 20.74 1.45 14.99
CA GLU A 272 20.73 1.75 16.43
C GLU A 272 19.31 1.80 17.02
N PHE A 273 18.27 1.85 16.18
CA PHE A 273 16.87 1.96 16.61
C PHE A 273 16.26 0.56 16.77
N SER A 274 16.38 0.00 17.99
CA SER A 274 16.02 -1.40 18.23
C SER A 274 14.51 -1.68 18.33
N ASN A 275 13.69 -0.63 18.53
CA ASN A 275 12.24 -0.73 18.73
C ASN A 275 11.39 -0.69 17.44
N ILE A 276 12.03 -0.76 16.27
CA ILE A 276 11.33 -0.76 14.98
C ILE A 276 10.41 -1.98 14.86
N LYS A 277 9.12 -1.69 14.66
CA LYS A 277 8.02 -2.63 14.42
C LYS A 277 7.54 -2.61 12.97
N SER A 278 7.74 -1.50 12.26
CA SER A 278 7.35 -1.37 10.86
C SER A 278 8.51 -0.78 10.05
N LEU A 279 8.92 -1.49 9.01
CA LEU A 279 9.93 -1.03 8.05
C LEU A 279 9.30 -0.96 6.65
N THR A 280 9.35 0.23 6.04
CA THR A 280 8.93 0.46 4.66
C THR A 280 10.07 1.07 3.86
N MET A 281 10.42 0.47 2.73
CA MET A 281 11.47 0.94 1.82
C MET A 281 10.90 1.01 0.40
N LEU A 282 10.87 2.19 -0.20
CA LEU A 282 10.21 2.46 -1.47
C LEU A 282 11.16 3.20 -2.43
N SER A 283 11.19 2.77 -3.69
CA SER A 283 11.92 3.43 -4.78
C SER A 283 13.42 3.62 -4.51
N LEU A 284 14.01 2.74 -3.69
CA LEU A 284 15.46 2.67 -3.47
C LEU A 284 16.10 1.68 -4.44
N VAL A 285 17.39 1.88 -4.74
CA VAL A 285 18.20 0.84 -5.37
C VAL A 285 18.30 -0.34 -4.41
N ALA A 286 18.15 -1.57 -4.92
CA ALA A 286 18.18 -2.77 -4.10
C ALA A 286 19.51 -2.90 -3.35
N ASN A 287 19.43 -3.10 -2.03
CA ASN A 287 20.60 -3.35 -1.18
C ASN A 287 20.25 -4.41 -0.13
N GLU A 288 20.49 -5.67 -0.50
CA GLU A 288 20.20 -6.80 0.38
C GLU A 288 21.06 -6.83 1.65
N SER A 289 22.29 -6.29 1.60
CA SER A 289 23.17 -6.21 2.78
C SER A 289 22.59 -5.30 3.86
N PHE A 290 22.08 -4.14 3.44
CA PHE A 290 21.38 -3.21 4.33
C PHE A 290 20.14 -3.88 4.95
N LEU A 291 19.31 -4.51 4.12
CA LEU A 291 18.09 -5.17 4.55
C LEU A 291 18.36 -6.35 5.50
N CYS A 292 19.36 -7.18 5.21
CA CYS A 292 19.79 -8.27 6.09
C CYS A 292 20.24 -7.75 7.46
N THR A 293 20.95 -6.62 7.49
CA THR A 293 21.38 -5.99 8.75
C THR A 293 20.18 -5.46 9.53
N CYS A 294 19.20 -4.86 8.85
CA CYS A 294 17.92 -4.50 9.48
C CYS A 294 17.24 -5.71 10.12
N PHE A 295 17.18 -6.86 9.45
CA PHE A 295 16.57 -8.07 10.00
C PHE A 295 17.29 -8.63 11.24
N GLN A 296 18.60 -8.40 11.35
CA GLN A 296 19.38 -8.78 12.53
C GLN A 296 19.15 -7.83 13.72
N LYS A 297 18.83 -6.56 13.45
CA LYS A 297 18.71 -5.51 14.46
C LYS A 297 17.26 -5.30 14.93
N PHE A 298 16.30 -5.34 14.02
CA PHE A 298 14.88 -5.05 14.27
C PHE A 298 14.14 -6.30 14.76
N ASN A 299 14.41 -6.68 16.00
CA ASN A 299 13.87 -7.90 16.59
C ASN A 299 12.35 -7.86 16.86
N LEU A 300 11.74 -6.66 16.85
CA LEU A 300 10.31 -6.44 17.09
C LEU A 300 9.51 -6.22 15.80
N LEU A 301 10.12 -6.46 14.64
CA LEU A 301 9.50 -6.19 13.34
C LEU A 301 8.19 -6.99 13.20
N GLU A 302 7.08 -6.29 13.04
CA GLU A 302 5.76 -6.85 12.77
C GLU A 302 5.35 -6.67 11.30
N ARG A 303 5.93 -5.69 10.61
CA ARG A 303 5.52 -5.29 9.26
C ARG A 303 6.72 -4.96 8.40
N LEU A 304 6.76 -5.54 7.20
CA LEU A 304 7.78 -5.29 6.21
C LEU A 304 7.12 -4.94 4.87
N LYS A 305 7.50 -3.80 4.30
CA LYS A 305 7.17 -3.44 2.92
C LYS A 305 8.44 -3.00 2.19
N VAL A 306 8.76 -3.66 1.09
CA VAL A 306 9.95 -3.32 0.28
C VAL A 306 9.57 -3.35 -1.19
N ASP A 307 9.68 -2.19 -1.83
CA ASP A 307 9.43 -2.01 -3.26
C ASP A 307 10.61 -1.23 -3.85
N TYR A 308 11.60 -1.96 -4.37
CA TYR A 308 12.80 -1.36 -4.96
C TYR A 308 12.52 -0.78 -6.34
N MET A 309 13.40 0.14 -6.78
CA MET A 309 13.38 0.60 -8.17
C MET A 309 13.47 -0.59 -9.13
N PHE A 310 12.77 -0.49 -10.27
CA PHE A 310 12.76 -1.49 -11.34
C PHE A 310 12.18 -2.85 -10.95
N ASP A 311 11.30 -2.91 -9.95
CA ASP A 311 10.68 -4.15 -9.49
C ASP A 311 11.71 -5.23 -9.10
N ILE A 312 12.92 -4.83 -8.65
CA ILE A 312 13.97 -5.80 -8.30
C ILE A 312 13.48 -6.68 -7.15
N PRO A 313 13.42 -8.01 -7.34
CA PRO A 313 12.95 -8.93 -6.32
C PRO A 313 13.98 -9.12 -5.20
N ILE A 314 13.48 -9.46 -4.02
CA ILE A 314 14.30 -9.91 -2.89
C ILE A 314 14.62 -11.40 -3.09
N SER A 315 15.88 -11.76 -2.90
CA SER A 315 16.35 -13.13 -3.02
C SER A 315 15.83 -14.02 -1.90
N THR A 316 15.72 -15.32 -2.18
CA THR A 316 15.38 -16.35 -1.19
C THR A 316 16.31 -16.30 0.03
N ARG A 317 17.62 -16.07 -0.19
CA ARG A 317 18.62 -16.00 0.89
C ARG A 317 18.33 -14.89 1.89
N THR A 318 17.92 -13.71 1.40
CA THR A 318 17.57 -12.57 2.27
C THR A 318 16.35 -12.88 3.12
N ILE A 319 15.33 -13.55 2.57
CA ILE A 319 14.16 -13.97 3.34
C ILE A 319 14.47 -15.11 4.31
N GLU A 320 15.36 -16.04 3.98
CA GLU A 320 15.82 -17.06 4.93
C GLU A 320 16.52 -16.44 6.16
N ILE A 321 17.24 -15.32 5.97
CA ILE A 321 17.83 -14.57 7.08
C ILE A 321 16.73 -13.99 7.98
N LEU A 322 15.66 -13.43 7.38
CA LEU A 322 14.51 -12.95 8.13
C LEU A 322 13.80 -14.10 8.88
N ALA A 323 13.63 -15.24 8.24
CA ALA A 323 13.00 -16.42 8.83
C ALA A 323 13.77 -16.96 10.05
N ARG A 324 15.10 -16.83 10.05
CA ARG A 324 15.98 -17.21 11.17
C ARG A 324 16.13 -16.12 12.24
N SER A 325 15.67 -14.90 11.98
CA SER A 325 15.76 -13.80 12.94
C SER A 325 14.68 -13.92 14.02
N LYS A 326 14.79 -13.12 15.09
CA LYS A 326 13.76 -13.07 16.14
C LYS A 326 12.41 -12.55 15.63
N ALA A 327 12.44 -11.72 14.58
CA ALA A 327 11.26 -11.12 14.00
C ALA A 327 10.34 -12.14 13.30
N SER A 328 10.82 -13.33 12.96
CA SER A 328 9.99 -14.35 12.30
C SER A 328 8.74 -14.75 13.11
N LYS A 329 8.80 -14.59 14.43
CA LYS A 329 7.68 -14.84 15.35
C LYS A 329 6.71 -13.67 15.47
N THR A 330 7.14 -12.45 15.14
CA THR A 330 6.35 -11.21 15.34
C THR A 330 5.77 -10.66 14.05
N ILE A 331 6.33 -11.03 12.89
CA ILE A 331 5.85 -10.56 11.59
C ILE A 331 4.40 -11.01 11.35
N LYS A 332 3.56 -10.02 11.06
CA LYS A 332 2.14 -10.13 10.70
C LYS A 332 1.87 -9.70 9.27
N TYR A 333 2.75 -8.89 8.67
CA TYR A 333 2.54 -8.34 7.34
C TYR A 333 3.85 -8.32 6.54
N ILE A 334 3.84 -8.90 5.34
CA ILE A 334 4.94 -8.83 4.37
C ILE A 334 4.39 -8.36 3.02
N ASP A 335 5.01 -7.36 2.42
CA ASP A 335 4.73 -6.88 1.06
C ASP A 335 6.04 -6.62 0.31
N ILE A 336 6.39 -7.54 -0.60
CA ILE A 336 7.67 -7.55 -1.28
C ILE A 336 7.55 -8.08 -2.72
N LYS A 337 8.50 -7.67 -3.57
CA LYS A 337 8.86 -8.43 -4.78
C LYS A 337 9.77 -9.57 -4.36
N PHE A 338 9.50 -10.79 -4.82
CA PHE A 338 10.22 -12.00 -4.39
C PHE A 338 10.45 -12.97 -5.55
N ASP A 339 11.67 -13.51 -5.61
CA ASP A 339 12.04 -14.58 -6.54
C ASP A 339 11.33 -15.88 -6.15
N SER A 340 10.24 -16.20 -6.87
CA SER A 340 9.40 -17.33 -6.53
C SER A 340 10.17 -18.66 -6.51
N LEU A 341 9.88 -19.52 -5.52
CA LEU A 341 10.56 -20.81 -5.35
C LEU A 341 10.19 -21.85 -6.41
N GLN A 342 9.11 -21.62 -7.14
CA GLN A 342 8.77 -22.43 -8.31
C GLN A 342 8.98 -21.66 -9.61
N ILE A 343 9.16 -22.42 -10.70
CA ILE A 343 9.25 -21.87 -12.05
C ILE A 343 7.94 -21.13 -12.36
N PRO A 344 7.97 -19.87 -12.85
CA PRO A 344 6.76 -19.16 -13.21
C PRO A 344 5.94 -19.92 -14.27
N ILE A 345 4.62 -19.66 -14.32
CA ILE A 345 3.72 -20.23 -15.36
C ILE A 345 4.29 -19.98 -16.75
N PHE A 346 5.01 -18.87 -16.93
CA PHE A 346 5.60 -18.49 -18.19
C PHE A 346 7.10 -18.22 -18.01
N SER A 347 7.94 -18.93 -18.75
CA SER A 347 9.40 -18.79 -18.69
C SER A 347 10.02 -18.92 -20.09
N LEU A 348 11.20 -18.34 -20.31
CA LEU A 348 11.97 -18.62 -21.53
C LEU A 348 12.46 -20.08 -21.53
N ASN A 349 12.50 -20.71 -22.71
CA ASN A 349 13.05 -22.06 -22.83
C ASN A 349 14.58 -22.00 -22.64
N PRO A 350 15.15 -22.78 -21.69
CA PRO A 350 16.56 -22.69 -21.33
C PRO A 350 17.51 -23.21 -22.42
N VAL A 351 17.01 -24.07 -23.33
CA VAL A 351 17.82 -24.64 -24.43
C VAL A 351 17.74 -23.78 -25.69
N ASP A 352 16.62 -23.09 -25.89
CA ASP A 352 16.35 -22.26 -27.05
C ASP A 352 15.59 -21.00 -26.64
N THR A 353 16.30 -19.88 -26.46
CA THR A 353 15.71 -18.60 -26.07
C THR A 353 14.77 -18.00 -27.11
N SER A 354 14.61 -18.65 -28.28
CA SER A 354 13.65 -18.27 -29.31
C SER A 354 12.22 -18.78 -29.06
N SER A 355 11.97 -19.54 -27.98
CA SER A 355 10.63 -20.03 -27.62
C SER A 355 10.30 -19.86 -26.14
N PHE A 356 9.02 -19.64 -25.86
CA PHE A 356 8.49 -19.65 -24.50
C PHE A 356 8.08 -21.06 -24.06
N ARG A 357 8.26 -21.32 -22.77
CA ARG A 357 7.80 -22.52 -22.08
C ARG A 357 6.69 -22.13 -21.10
N ILE A 358 5.55 -22.82 -21.21
CA ILE A 358 4.44 -22.67 -20.28
C ILE A 358 4.47 -23.83 -19.28
N ASN A 359 4.46 -23.51 -17.98
CA ASN A 359 4.55 -24.46 -16.88
C ASN A 359 3.22 -24.53 -16.13
N LEU A 360 2.65 -25.73 -16.03
CA LEU A 360 1.48 -25.98 -15.19
C LEU A 360 1.91 -26.45 -13.79
N ASN A 361 2.00 -25.51 -12.85
CA ASN A 361 2.46 -25.79 -11.48
C ASN A 361 1.39 -26.46 -10.60
N CYS A 362 0.11 -26.24 -10.89
CA CYS A 362 -1.02 -26.79 -10.13
C CYS A 362 -1.80 -27.80 -10.98
N GLN A 363 -2.10 -28.96 -10.40
CA GLN A 363 -2.76 -30.08 -11.10
C GLN A 363 -4.25 -30.21 -10.78
N CYS A 364 -4.85 -29.24 -10.09
CA CYS A 364 -6.29 -29.24 -9.82
C CYS A 364 -7.10 -29.10 -11.10
N HIS A 365 -8.38 -29.49 -11.05
CA HIS A 365 -9.29 -29.46 -12.20
C HIS A 365 -9.37 -28.06 -12.82
N ASP A 366 -9.58 -27.03 -12.00
CA ASP A 366 -9.74 -25.65 -12.46
C ASP A 366 -8.49 -25.11 -13.16
N CYS A 367 -7.29 -25.40 -12.62
CA CYS A 367 -6.03 -24.99 -13.23
C CYS A 367 -5.77 -25.72 -14.56
N LYS A 368 -6.04 -27.03 -14.63
CA LYS A 368 -5.94 -27.81 -15.87
C LYS A 368 -6.87 -27.26 -16.94
N GLN A 369 -8.10 -26.94 -16.56
CA GLN A 369 -9.06 -26.37 -17.49
C GLN A 369 -8.66 -24.95 -17.92
N THR A 370 -8.22 -24.09 -17.01
CA THR A 370 -7.71 -22.74 -17.34
C THR A 370 -6.51 -22.83 -18.28
N PHE A 371 -5.62 -23.78 -18.05
CA PHE A 371 -4.48 -24.01 -18.94
C PHE A 371 -4.93 -24.41 -20.36
N ASN A 372 -5.82 -25.39 -20.49
CA ASN A 372 -6.27 -25.88 -21.80
C ASN A 372 -7.16 -24.87 -22.52
N ASP A 373 -8.22 -24.40 -21.86
CA ASP A 373 -9.30 -23.62 -22.48
C ASP A 373 -8.93 -22.16 -22.68
N ILE A 374 -8.00 -21.62 -21.88
CA ILE A 374 -7.63 -20.20 -21.91
C ILE A 374 -6.20 -20.04 -22.40
N ILE A 375 -5.22 -20.59 -21.68
CA ILE A 375 -3.81 -20.37 -22.02
C ILE A 375 -3.49 -20.96 -23.40
N ILE A 376 -3.78 -22.24 -23.62
CA ILE A 376 -3.48 -22.91 -24.90
C ILE A 376 -4.48 -22.49 -25.98
N GLN A 377 -5.79 -22.57 -25.75
CA GLN A 377 -6.76 -22.32 -26.83
C GLN A 377 -6.95 -20.83 -27.19
N LYS A 378 -6.87 -19.91 -26.22
CA LYS A 378 -7.18 -18.48 -26.45
C LYS A 378 -5.93 -17.61 -26.53
N ILE A 379 -4.91 -17.84 -25.71
CA ILE A 379 -3.70 -17.01 -25.66
C ILE A 379 -2.63 -17.54 -26.63
N PHE A 380 -2.40 -18.86 -26.64
CA PHE A 380 -1.35 -19.51 -27.44
C PHE A 380 -1.88 -20.59 -28.41
N PRO A 381 -2.78 -20.25 -29.35
CA PRO A 381 -3.46 -21.23 -30.19
C PRO A 381 -2.55 -21.93 -31.23
N THR A 382 -1.34 -21.43 -31.49
CA THR A 382 -0.43 -21.96 -32.52
C THR A 382 1.02 -21.99 -32.03
N ASN A 383 1.86 -22.86 -32.60
CA ASN A 383 3.29 -22.90 -32.25
C ASN A 383 3.99 -21.56 -32.50
N ASP A 384 3.57 -20.80 -33.53
CA ASP A 384 4.09 -19.46 -33.82
C ASP A 384 3.79 -18.43 -32.72
N SER A 385 2.74 -18.64 -31.92
CA SER A 385 2.43 -17.78 -30.77
C SER A 385 3.37 -18.00 -29.58
N LEU A 386 4.08 -19.14 -29.54
CA LEU A 386 5.10 -19.44 -28.54
C LEU A 386 6.50 -18.94 -28.96
N SER A 387 6.66 -18.48 -30.20
CA SER A 387 7.94 -18.04 -30.75
C SER A 387 8.28 -16.61 -30.30
N VAL A 388 9.47 -16.43 -29.71
CA VAL A 388 10.07 -15.15 -29.37
C VAL A 388 10.64 -14.55 -30.65
N ARG A 389 9.88 -13.65 -31.30
CA ARG A 389 10.31 -13.07 -32.59
C ARG A 389 11.61 -12.27 -32.47
N ASN A 390 11.95 -11.77 -31.27
CA ASN A 390 13.24 -11.15 -30.99
C ASN A 390 13.53 -11.13 -29.46
N PRO A 391 14.55 -11.84 -28.96
CA PRO A 391 14.79 -11.99 -27.51
C PRO A 391 15.23 -10.70 -26.78
N ASN A 392 15.61 -9.66 -27.53
CA ASN A 392 15.93 -8.31 -27.05
C ASN A 392 14.77 -7.31 -27.22
N ASP A 393 13.63 -7.74 -27.75
CA ASP A 393 12.49 -6.87 -27.98
C ASP A 393 11.68 -6.78 -26.68
N ASP A 394 11.97 -5.71 -25.92
CA ASP A 394 11.28 -5.30 -24.69
C ASP A 394 9.76 -5.36 -24.83
N SER A 395 9.22 -5.17 -26.05
CA SER A 395 7.78 -5.21 -26.32
C SER A 395 7.17 -6.61 -26.14
N SER A 396 7.89 -7.68 -26.48
CA SER A 396 7.41 -9.06 -26.36
C SER A 396 7.48 -9.56 -24.91
N ARG A 397 8.52 -9.19 -24.16
CA ARG A 397 8.60 -9.42 -22.70
C ARG A 397 7.54 -8.60 -21.97
N SER A 398 7.35 -7.33 -22.36
CA SER A 398 6.30 -6.44 -21.86
C SER A 398 4.91 -7.00 -22.14
N TYR A 399 4.68 -7.61 -23.31
CA TYR A 399 3.41 -8.26 -23.67
C TYR A 399 3.02 -9.38 -22.69
N TYR A 400 3.90 -10.35 -22.44
CA TYR A 400 3.58 -11.47 -21.54
C TYR A 400 3.56 -11.05 -20.07
N PHE A 401 4.37 -10.06 -19.72
CA PHE A 401 4.28 -9.38 -18.43
C PHE A 401 2.91 -8.71 -18.26
N HIS A 402 2.36 -8.06 -19.29
CA HIS A 402 1.01 -7.47 -19.21
C HIS A 402 -0.08 -8.53 -19.05
N VAL A 403 0.00 -9.66 -19.76
CA VAL A 403 -0.99 -10.75 -19.69
C VAL A 403 -0.95 -11.49 -18.35
N PHE A 404 0.24 -11.70 -17.75
CA PHE A 404 0.41 -12.57 -16.57
C PHE A 404 0.72 -11.83 -15.27
N LYS A 405 1.28 -10.61 -15.30
CA LYS A 405 1.53 -9.86 -14.06
C LYS A 405 0.21 -9.39 -13.44
N LEU A 406 -0.86 -9.22 -14.24
CA LEU A 406 -2.23 -8.90 -13.79
C LEU A 406 -2.29 -7.71 -12.80
N THR A 407 -1.26 -6.86 -12.74
CA THR A 407 -1.14 -5.79 -11.75
C THR A 407 -2.10 -4.66 -12.01
N SER A 408 -2.49 -4.48 -13.28
CA SER A 408 -3.45 -3.45 -13.66
C SER A 408 -4.83 -3.71 -13.10
N ILE A 409 -5.23 -4.94 -12.72
CA ILE A 409 -6.56 -5.17 -12.15
C ILE A 409 -6.61 -4.94 -10.63
N LEU A 410 -5.46 -4.80 -9.97
CA LEU A 410 -5.36 -4.67 -8.52
C LEU A 410 -5.18 -3.20 -8.09
N PRO A 411 -5.83 -2.76 -7.00
CA PRO A 411 -5.68 -1.40 -6.48
C PRO A 411 -4.35 -1.23 -5.73
N TYR A 412 -3.90 0.02 -5.63
CA TYR A 412 -2.77 0.39 -4.79
C TYR A 412 -3.18 0.42 -3.30
N THR A 413 -2.34 -0.14 -2.45
CA THR A 413 -2.45 -0.08 -0.98
C THR A 413 -1.08 0.15 -0.37
N HIS A 414 -0.99 1.00 0.65
CA HIS A 414 0.24 1.10 1.45
C HIS A 414 0.35 -0.12 2.38
N PHE A 415 -0.60 -0.28 3.31
CA PHE A 415 -0.84 -1.51 4.09
C PHE A 415 -2.33 -1.86 4.00
N ILE A 416 -2.70 -3.01 3.43
CA ILE A 416 -4.09 -3.30 3.04
C ILE A 416 -5.07 -3.40 4.21
N ASP A 417 -4.60 -3.70 5.40
CA ASP A 417 -5.37 -3.80 6.64
C ASP A 417 -5.53 -2.45 7.36
N ARG A 418 -4.62 -1.50 7.14
CA ARG A 418 -4.60 -0.18 7.80
C ARG A 418 -5.05 0.96 6.91
N THR A 419 -4.88 0.84 5.59
CA THR A 419 -5.14 1.91 4.61
C THR A 419 -6.16 1.43 3.58
N PRO A 420 -7.13 2.28 3.19
CA PRO A 420 -8.08 1.93 2.15
C PRO A 420 -7.37 1.65 0.83
N ALA A 421 -7.84 0.65 0.10
CA ALA A 421 -7.35 0.34 -1.23
C ALA A 421 -7.87 1.34 -2.26
N ILE A 422 -6.96 1.93 -3.03
CA ILE A 422 -7.27 3.01 -3.97
C ILE A 422 -6.96 2.58 -5.39
N SER A 423 -7.89 2.82 -6.32
CA SER A 423 -7.73 2.51 -7.75
C SER A 423 -6.79 3.49 -8.47
N TYR A 424 -5.52 3.53 -8.07
CA TYR A 424 -4.47 4.15 -8.88
C TYR A 424 -4.07 3.19 -9.99
N HIS A 425 -4.23 3.61 -11.25
CA HIS A 425 -3.87 2.80 -12.43
C HIS A 425 -4.56 1.42 -12.51
N CYS A 426 -5.67 1.26 -11.80
CA CYS A 426 -6.46 0.02 -11.77
C CYS A 426 -7.51 0.03 -12.90
N THR A 427 -7.55 -1.04 -13.70
CA THR A 427 -8.52 -1.32 -14.75
C THR A 427 -9.50 -2.41 -14.30
N SER A 428 -10.69 -2.42 -14.89
CA SER A 428 -11.65 -3.49 -14.70
C SER A 428 -11.18 -4.80 -15.36
N LEU A 429 -11.71 -5.94 -14.93
CA LEU A 429 -11.48 -7.23 -15.59
C LEU A 429 -11.83 -7.18 -17.09
N GLN A 430 -12.85 -6.38 -17.46
CA GLN A 430 -13.33 -6.24 -18.83
C GLN A 430 -12.34 -5.47 -19.70
N GLU A 431 -11.81 -4.36 -19.18
CA GLU A 431 -10.77 -3.57 -19.86
C GLU A 431 -9.51 -4.40 -20.00
N HIS A 432 -9.09 -5.10 -18.95
CA HIS A 432 -7.92 -5.95 -19.01
C HIS A 432 -8.09 -7.09 -20.04
N ALA A 433 -9.28 -7.71 -20.13
CA ALA A 433 -9.59 -8.68 -21.17
C ALA A 433 -9.52 -8.04 -22.58
N SER A 434 -10.02 -6.81 -22.73
CA SER A 434 -9.96 -6.06 -23.99
C SER A 434 -8.52 -5.73 -24.39
N ASP A 435 -7.69 -5.32 -23.43
CA ASP A 435 -6.26 -5.07 -23.62
C ASP A 435 -5.54 -6.34 -24.07
N ILE A 436 -5.80 -7.50 -23.42
CA ILE A 436 -5.25 -8.79 -23.84
C ILE A 436 -5.66 -9.11 -25.28
N ASN A 437 -6.94 -8.95 -25.64
CA ASN A 437 -7.40 -9.26 -27.00
C ASN A 437 -6.83 -8.31 -28.06
N TYR A 438 -6.69 -7.03 -27.72
CA TYR A 438 -6.03 -6.02 -28.57
C TYR A 438 -4.57 -6.39 -28.81
N LEU A 439 -3.85 -6.74 -27.75
CA LEU A 439 -2.46 -7.17 -27.82
C LEU A 439 -2.31 -8.48 -28.63
N LEU A 440 -3.27 -9.40 -28.51
CA LEU A 440 -3.35 -10.64 -29.30
C LEU A 440 -3.71 -10.41 -30.77
N LYS A 441 -4.01 -9.17 -31.19
CA LYS A 441 -4.47 -8.81 -32.55
C LYS A 441 -5.61 -9.69 -33.04
N LYS A 442 -6.59 -9.95 -32.17
CA LYS A 442 -7.77 -10.72 -32.54
C LYS A 442 -8.70 -9.82 -33.35
N ASP A 443 -8.78 -10.08 -34.65
CA ASP A 443 -9.79 -9.50 -35.53
C ASP A 443 -11.10 -10.30 -35.37
N GLY A 444 -12.23 -9.60 -35.20
CA GLY A 444 -13.52 -10.09 -34.67
C GLY A 444 -14.27 -11.20 -35.42
N ALA A 445 -13.60 -12.10 -36.13
CA ALA A 445 -14.22 -13.18 -36.90
C ALA A 445 -14.47 -14.47 -36.09
N ASN A 446 -13.91 -14.63 -34.88
CA ASN A 446 -14.07 -15.86 -34.09
C ASN A 446 -14.18 -15.59 -32.58
N GLU A 447 -15.39 -15.22 -32.14
CA GLU A 447 -15.73 -14.86 -30.74
C GLU A 447 -15.32 -15.94 -29.73
N SER A 448 -15.33 -17.21 -30.11
CA SER A 448 -14.94 -18.35 -29.25
C SER A 448 -13.50 -18.25 -28.72
N ARG A 449 -12.63 -17.52 -29.42
CA ARG A 449 -11.23 -17.32 -29.04
C ARG A 449 -11.01 -16.06 -28.20
N TYR A 450 -12.00 -15.21 -27.99
CA TYR A 450 -11.81 -13.98 -27.21
C TYR A 450 -11.63 -14.30 -25.73
N VAL A 451 -10.68 -13.59 -25.11
CA VAL A 451 -10.52 -13.55 -23.65
C VAL A 451 -11.62 -12.66 -23.08
N ASN A 452 -12.35 -13.13 -22.08
CA ASN A 452 -13.38 -12.35 -21.39
C ASN A 452 -13.01 -12.14 -19.90
N GLU A 453 -13.89 -11.43 -19.16
CA GLU A 453 -13.70 -11.14 -17.74
C GLU A 453 -13.47 -12.40 -16.89
N ASN A 454 -14.23 -13.46 -17.14
CA ASN A 454 -14.13 -14.72 -16.41
C ASN A 454 -12.82 -15.45 -16.75
N ASP A 455 -12.34 -15.34 -17.99
CA ASP A 455 -11.04 -15.89 -18.36
C ASP A 455 -9.91 -15.18 -17.58
N VAL A 456 -9.96 -13.84 -17.46
CA VAL A 456 -8.99 -13.06 -16.66
C VAL A 456 -9.04 -13.46 -15.19
N LEU A 457 -10.24 -13.60 -14.61
CA LEU A 457 -10.43 -14.04 -13.24
C LEU A 457 -9.80 -15.43 -13.00
N ARG A 458 -10.02 -16.36 -13.92
CA ARG A 458 -9.46 -17.71 -13.85
C ARG A 458 -7.94 -17.73 -14.00
N LEU A 459 -7.38 -16.88 -14.87
CA LEU A 459 -5.94 -16.69 -15.00
C LEU A 459 -5.33 -16.16 -13.70
N TYR A 460 -6.00 -15.20 -13.05
CA TYR A 460 -5.61 -14.67 -11.74
C TYR A 460 -5.58 -15.76 -10.66
N HIS A 461 -6.65 -16.55 -10.53
CA HIS A 461 -6.70 -17.66 -9.58
C HIS A 461 -5.63 -18.73 -9.85
N ALA A 462 -5.42 -19.09 -11.11
CA ALA A 462 -4.38 -20.03 -11.51
C ALA A 462 -2.98 -19.49 -11.20
N HIS A 463 -2.75 -18.18 -11.35
CA HIS A 463 -1.50 -17.54 -10.97
C HIS A 463 -1.23 -17.67 -9.46
N ILE A 464 -2.23 -17.41 -8.62
CA ILE A 464 -2.11 -17.60 -7.17
C ILE A 464 -1.84 -19.06 -6.82
N HIS A 465 -2.55 -20.01 -7.43
CA HIS A 465 -2.29 -21.44 -7.23
C HIS A 465 -0.88 -21.84 -7.62
N SER A 466 -0.33 -21.21 -8.65
CA SER A 466 1.04 -21.46 -9.10
C SER A 466 2.07 -21.02 -8.06
N LEU A 467 1.71 -20.16 -7.11
CA LEU A 467 2.58 -19.65 -6.04
C LEU A 467 2.59 -20.52 -4.77
N LYS A 468 1.89 -21.66 -4.77
CA LYS A 468 1.73 -22.54 -3.61
C LYS A 468 3.02 -22.82 -2.83
N LYS A 469 4.11 -23.25 -3.48
CA LYS A 469 5.35 -23.58 -2.73
C LYS A 469 5.96 -22.34 -2.08
N THR A 470 5.88 -21.20 -2.77
CA THR A 470 6.31 -19.92 -2.20
C THR A 470 5.45 -19.58 -0.98
N PHE A 471 4.11 -19.64 -1.09
CA PHE A 471 3.23 -19.35 0.04
C PHE A 471 3.47 -20.29 1.22
N ASP A 472 3.58 -21.61 0.98
CA ASP A 472 3.88 -22.61 2.00
C ASP A 472 5.20 -22.29 2.73
N PHE A 473 6.22 -21.85 2.00
CA PHE A 473 7.47 -21.40 2.61
C PHE A 473 7.26 -20.25 3.60
N PHE A 474 6.51 -19.20 3.23
CA PHE A 474 6.23 -18.07 4.14
C PHE A 474 5.37 -18.51 5.34
N LEU A 475 4.31 -19.28 5.11
CA LEU A 475 3.42 -19.74 6.18
C LEU A 475 4.15 -20.60 7.23
N ASN A 476 5.09 -21.43 6.79
CA ASN A 476 5.88 -22.30 7.67
C ASN A 476 6.90 -21.52 8.52
N HIS A 477 7.44 -20.42 8.01
CA HIS A 477 8.47 -19.65 8.70
C HIS A 477 7.90 -18.47 9.51
N PHE A 478 6.71 -17.98 9.17
CA PHE A 478 6.07 -16.82 9.79
C PHE A 478 4.71 -17.19 10.38
N ILE A 479 4.73 -17.68 11.62
CA ILE A 479 3.53 -18.18 12.34
C ILE A 479 2.48 -17.10 12.58
N SER A 480 2.91 -15.85 12.80
CA SER A 480 2.01 -14.73 13.09
C SER A 480 1.52 -13.98 11.85
N LEU A 481 1.84 -14.48 10.64
CA LEU A 481 1.52 -13.79 9.38
C LEU A 481 0.01 -13.72 9.12
N ASP A 482 -0.54 -12.51 9.03
CA ASP A 482 -1.95 -12.26 8.70
C ASP A 482 -2.13 -11.88 7.22
N PHE A 483 -1.14 -11.20 6.65
CA PHE A 483 -1.18 -10.66 5.29
C PHE A 483 0.15 -10.88 4.56
N LEU A 484 0.04 -11.33 3.31
CA LEU A 484 1.19 -11.59 2.46
C LEU A 484 0.91 -11.07 1.05
N THR A 485 1.65 -10.05 0.66
CA THR A 485 1.68 -9.52 -0.71
C THR A 485 3.00 -9.92 -1.34
N LEU A 486 2.93 -10.78 -2.36
CA LEU A 486 4.11 -11.19 -3.13
C LEU A 486 3.92 -10.78 -4.57
N ASN A 487 4.89 -10.05 -5.14
CA ASN A 487 4.85 -9.63 -6.54
C ASN A 487 3.54 -8.92 -6.89
N ASP A 488 3.12 -7.98 -6.02
CA ASP A 488 1.87 -7.21 -6.12
C ASP A 488 0.58 -8.02 -5.94
N LEU A 489 0.64 -9.27 -5.45
CA LEU A 489 -0.55 -10.11 -5.24
C LEU A 489 -0.94 -10.13 -3.76
N PRO A 490 -1.89 -9.30 -3.32
CA PRO A 490 -2.28 -9.22 -1.92
C PRO A 490 -3.13 -10.42 -1.53
N THR A 491 -2.67 -11.17 -0.53
CA THR A 491 -3.41 -12.28 0.06
C THR A 491 -3.57 -12.10 1.57
N LYS A 492 -4.67 -12.62 2.10
CA LYS A 492 -4.92 -12.76 3.54
C LYS A 492 -4.69 -14.22 3.92
N VAL A 493 -4.04 -14.43 5.05
CA VAL A 493 -3.82 -15.77 5.60
C VAL A 493 -5.04 -16.16 6.43
N PHE A 494 -5.59 -17.33 6.16
CA PHE A 494 -6.67 -17.92 6.94
C PHE A 494 -6.16 -19.17 7.65
N GLN A 495 -6.54 -19.31 8.92
CA GLN A 495 -6.45 -20.58 9.64
C GLN A 495 -7.67 -21.44 9.24
N VAL A 496 -7.41 -22.62 8.67
CA VAL A 496 -8.47 -23.52 8.19
C VAL A 496 -8.80 -24.56 9.27
N ASP A 497 -7.78 -25.16 9.88
CA ASP A 497 -7.87 -26.04 11.05
C ASP A 497 -6.66 -25.77 11.98
N GLU A 498 -6.37 -26.58 12.99
CA GLU A 498 -5.21 -26.35 13.90
C GLU A 498 -3.84 -26.42 13.20
N LEU A 499 -3.75 -27.10 12.05
CA LEU A 499 -2.50 -27.43 11.37
C LEU A 499 -2.34 -26.73 10.01
N GLN A 500 -3.45 -26.29 9.40
CA GLN A 500 -3.50 -25.80 8.03
C GLN A 500 -3.79 -24.31 7.99
N ARG A 501 -2.90 -23.60 7.27
CA ARG A 501 -3.04 -22.19 6.93
C ARG A 501 -3.04 -22.06 5.41
N SER A 502 -3.82 -21.12 4.89
CA SER A 502 -3.93 -20.90 3.45
C SER A 502 -3.96 -19.42 3.11
N ASN A 503 -3.35 -19.06 1.98
CA ASN A 503 -3.43 -17.74 1.39
C ASN A 503 -4.68 -17.65 0.49
N VAL A 504 -5.47 -16.61 0.70
CA VAL A 504 -6.65 -16.29 -0.11
C VAL A 504 -6.48 -14.88 -0.68
N PRO A 505 -6.69 -14.66 -1.99
CA PRO A 505 -6.64 -13.31 -2.57
C PRO A 505 -7.58 -12.35 -1.86
N ILE A 506 -7.15 -11.11 -1.68
CA ILE A 506 -7.98 -10.07 -1.05
C ILE A 506 -8.97 -9.47 -2.05
N PHE A 507 -8.59 -9.38 -3.32
CA PHE A 507 -9.43 -8.87 -4.39
C PHE A 507 -9.75 -9.99 -5.35
N TYR A 508 -10.94 -9.96 -5.94
CA TYR A 508 -11.42 -10.98 -6.86
C TYR A 508 -11.36 -12.40 -6.25
N SER A 509 -11.69 -12.50 -4.97
CA SER A 509 -11.73 -13.73 -4.18
C SER A 509 -12.97 -14.59 -4.45
N LYS A 510 -14.03 -14.01 -5.04
CA LYS A 510 -15.25 -14.76 -5.33
C LYS A 510 -14.98 -15.98 -6.21
N GLY A 511 -15.36 -17.16 -5.72
CA GLY A 511 -15.18 -18.44 -6.43
C GLY A 511 -13.77 -19.04 -6.31
N TYR A 512 -12.84 -18.38 -5.61
CA TYR A 512 -11.51 -18.92 -5.36
C TYR A 512 -11.56 -20.06 -4.34
N SER A 513 -10.92 -21.20 -4.66
CA SER A 513 -10.67 -22.30 -3.73
C SER A 513 -9.18 -22.50 -3.58
N SER A 514 -8.65 -22.52 -2.34
CA SER A 514 -7.20 -22.65 -2.13
C SER A 514 -6.70 -24.06 -2.48
N ASN A 515 -5.53 -24.15 -3.12
CA ASN A 515 -4.84 -25.42 -3.37
C ASN A 515 -3.83 -25.78 -2.26
N GLN A 516 -3.80 -25.04 -1.15
CA GLN A 516 -2.95 -25.29 0.02
C GLN A 516 -3.64 -26.15 1.09
N ILE A 517 -4.95 -26.34 0.97
CA ILE A 517 -5.75 -27.15 1.89
C ILE A 517 -5.74 -28.59 1.39
N TYR A 518 -5.47 -29.54 2.27
CA TYR A 518 -5.59 -30.95 1.99
C TYR A 518 -6.69 -31.56 2.87
N GLU A 519 -7.50 -32.45 2.31
CA GLU A 519 -8.41 -33.26 3.12
C GLU A 519 -7.56 -34.16 4.03
N LEU A 520 -7.76 -34.03 5.34
CA LEU A 520 -7.25 -35.00 6.29
C LEU A 520 -8.02 -36.29 6.06
N VAL A 521 -7.36 -37.24 5.42
CA VAL A 521 -7.85 -38.60 5.31
C VAL A 521 -7.78 -39.21 6.71
N THR A 522 -8.91 -39.27 7.42
CA THR A 522 -9.02 -40.02 8.66
C THR A 522 -9.08 -41.52 8.33
N ASP A 523 -8.65 -42.39 9.24
CA ASP A 523 -8.70 -43.84 9.02
C ASP A 523 -10.11 -44.31 8.61
N GLU A 524 -11.17 -43.62 9.06
CA GLU A 524 -12.56 -43.89 8.69
C GLU A 524 -12.91 -43.52 7.23
N SER A 525 -12.22 -42.56 6.60
CA SER A 525 -12.46 -42.19 5.19
C SER A 525 -11.70 -43.06 4.19
N LEU A 526 -10.78 -43.91 4.65
CA LEU A 526 -10.08 -44.90 3.81
C LEU A 526 -10.89 -46.18 3.58
N PHE A 527 -11.96 -46.41 4.35
CA PHE A 527 -12.74 -47.65 4.32
C PHE A 527 -14.21 -47.46 3.90
N ASN A 528 -14.59 -46.29 3.38
CA ASN A 528 -15.92 -46.03 2.80
C ASN A 528 -15.91 -46.04 1.27
#